data_AF-A0A1E9VU01-F1
#
_entry.id   AF-A0A1E9VU01-F1
#
_cell.length_a   1.000
_cell.length_b   1.000
_cell.length_c   1.000
_cell.angle_alpha   90.00
_cell.angle_beta   90.00
_cell.angle_gamma   90.00
#
_symmetry.space_group_name_H-M   'P 1'
#
loop_
_entity.id
_entity.type
_entity.pdbx_description
1 polymer ?
#
loop_
_entity_poly.entity_id
_entity_poly.type
_entity_poly.pdbx_seq_one_letter_code
_entity_poly.pdbx_strand_id
1 'polypeptide(L)'
;MDIKWLVQQNDSNLELAIKYLEETIFEDEHLTDNFLQVLKYLEIYSVKKNKLIGENDSPIKTPIELSLRNRMGILQRSEIVKELFYHKFSYEIRLDDTYEHYRIVFFVYNSIEDATATTALTFGFTKNGTINSDKTRQAATESDDICKKVCNGEENYWIGEEKLNEIY
;
A
#
# COMPACT_ATOMS: atom_id res chain seq x y z
N MET A 1 -2.10 12.56 5.89
CA MET A 1 -2.40 11.15 6.24
C MET A 1 -1.08 10.55 6.66
N ASP A 2 -1.05 9.85 7.79
CA ASP A 2 0.20 9.25 8.27
C ASP A 2 0.45 7.94 7.54
N ILE A 3 1.72 7.66 7.23
CA ILE A 3 2.12 6.38 6.67
C ILE A 3 2.82 5.60 7.78
N LYS A 4 2.31 4.40 8.05
CA LYS A 4 2.88 3.46 9.02
C LYS A 4 3.11 2.11 8.38
N TRP A 5 3.86 1.26 9.06
CA TRP A 5 4.33 -0.02 8.53
C TRP A 5 3.88 -1.17 9.41
N LEU A 6 3.56 -2.29 8.77
CA LEU A 6 3.47 -3.56 9.45
C LEU A 6 4.89 -3.99 9.89
N VAL A 7 5.11 -4.07 11.20
CA VAL A 7 6.41 -4.44 11.80
C VAL A 7 6.43 -5.89 12.30
N GLN A 8 5.26 -6.52 12.41
CA GLN A 8 5.11 -7.91 12.83
C GLN A 8 4.13 -8.62 11.92
N GLN A 9 4.45 -9.86 11.57
CA GLN A 9 3.55 -10.79 10.88
C GLN A 9 3.52 -12.12 11.61
N ASN A 10 2.45 -12.89 11.42
CA ASN A 10 2.46 -14.29 11.86
C ASN A 10 3.38 -15.11 10.94
N ASP A 11 3.55 -16.41 11.21
CA ASP A 11 4.28 -17.35 10.34
C ASP A 11 3.64 -17.46 8.93
N SER A 12 3.78 -16.42 8.12
CA SER A 12 3.34 -16.35 6.73
C SER A 12 4.57 -16.22 5.83
N ASN A 13 4.49 -16.81 4.64
CA ASN A 13 5.51 -16.65 3.59
C ASN A 13 5.34 -15.33 2.82
N LEU A 14 4.63 -14.36 3.42
CA LEU A 14 4.52 -13.01 2.89
C LEU A 14 5.75 -12.22 3.31
N GLU A 15 6.08 -11.26 2.47
CA GLU A 15 7.17 -10.33 2.72
C GLU A 15 6.56 -9.02 3.20
N LEU A 16 7.06 -8.50 4.33
CA LEU A 16 6.64 -7.21 4.85
C LEU A 16 6.92 -6.11 3.83
N ALA A 17 5.99 -5.17 3.68
CA ALA A 17 6.11 -4.08 2.72
C ALA A 17 7.38 -3.25 2.94
N ILE A 18 7.79 -3.05 4.20
CA ILE A 18 9.01 -2.29 4.50
C ILE A 18 10.27 -2.97 3.92
N LYS A 19 10.44 -4.27 4.17
CA LYS A 19 11.56 -5.05 3.62
C LYS A 19 11.54 -5.07 2.09
N TYR A 20 10.37 -5.31 1.52
CA TYR A 20 10.20 -5.33 0.07
C TYR A 20 10.52 -3.97 -0.58
N LEU A 21 10.14 -2.87 0.08
CA LEU A 21 10.49 -1.54 -0.39
C LEU A 21 12.00 -1.31 -0.36
N GLU A 22 12.65 -1.64 0.76
CA GLU A 22 14.10 -1.53 0.94
C GLU A 22 14.88 -2.37 -0.08
N GLU A 23 14.54 -3.65 -0.20
CA GLU A 23 15.35 -4.61 -0.98
C GLU A 23 15.02 -4.61 -2.48
N THR A 24 13.86 -4.04 -2.89
CA THR A 24 13.41 -4.09 -4.30
C THR A 24 13.07 -2.72 -4.87
N ILE A 25 12.22 -1.94 -4.21
CA ILE A 25 11.70 -0.69 -4.80
C ILE A 25 12.72 0.43 -4.72
N PHE A 26 13.43 0.56 -3.59
CA PHE A 26 14.40 1.63 -3.36
C PHE A 26 15.75 1.40 -4.03
N GLU A 27 16.04 0.16 -4.43
CA GLU A 27 17.20 -0.18 -5.27
C GLU A 27 17.04 0.28 -6.74
N ASP A 28 15.84 0.68 -7.15
CA ASP A 28 15.55 1.18 -8.49
C ASP A 28 15.01 2.62 -8.42
N GLU A 29 15.81 3.58 -8.92
CA GLU A 29 15.47 5.02 -8.93
C GLU A 29 14.10 5.28 -9.61
N HIS A 30 13.79 4.55 -10.67
CA HIS A 30 12.53 4.70 -11.40
C HIS A 30 11.33 4.27 -10.57
N LEU A 31 11.44 3.12 -9.90
CA LEU A 31 10.38 2.60 -9.04
C LEU A 31 10.21 3.47 -7.80
N THR A 32 11.31 3.94 -7.23
CA THR A 32 11.34 4.87 -6.09
C THR A 32 10.56 6.15 -6.40
N ASP A 33 10.88 6.81 -7.51
CA ASP A 33 10.22 8.05 -7.93
C ASP A 33 8.72 7.86 -8.13
N ASN A 34 8.33 6.75 -8.76
CA ASN A 34 6.93 6.43 -8.99
C ASN A 34 6.21 6.10 -7.68
N PHE A 35 6.83 5.35 -6.78
CA PHE A 35 6.28 5.03 -5.47
C PHE A 35 6.04 6.29 -4.63
N LEU A 36 7.04 7.17 -4.56
CA LEU A 36 6.94 8.44 -3.83
C LEU A 36 5.82 9.34 -4.38
N GLN A 37 5.65 9.37 -5.71
CA GLN A 37 4.53 10.08 -6.33
C GLN A 37 3.19 9.47 -5.95
N VAL A 38 3.07 8.15 -5.88
CA VAL A 38 1.85 7.47 -5.43
C VAL A 38 1.54 7.82 -3.98
N LEU A 39 2.53 7.76 -3.07
CA LEU A 39 2.34 8.12 -1.67
C LEU A 39 1.88 9.57 -1.51
N LYS A 40 2.54 10.51 -2.18
CA LYS A 40 2.16 11.92 -2.17
C LYS A 40 0.75 12.14 -2.73
N TYR A 41 0.35 11.37 -3.74
CA TYR A 41 -1.00 11.45 -4.28
C TYR A 41 -2.03 10.87 -3.30
N LEU A 42 -1.68 9.85 -2.52
CA LEU A 42 -2.57 9.27 -1.51
C LEU A 42 -2.87 10.25 -0.37
N GLU A 43 -1.98 11.20 -0.07
CA GLU A 43 -2.17 12.21 0.98
C GLU A 43 -3.39 13.12 0.77
N ILE A 44 -3.89 13.26 -0.46
CA ILE A 44 -5.06 14.10 -0.76
C ILE A 44 -6.38 13.49 -0.26
N TYR A 45 -6.39 12.17 -0.03
CA TYR A 45 -7.58 11.45 0.38
C TYR A 45 -7.78 11.53 1.90
N SER A 46 -9.04 11.46 2.31
CA SER A 46 -9.39 11.32 3.73
C SER A 46 -9.76 9.87 4.03
N VAL A 47 -9.87 9.53 5.32
CA VAL A 47 -10.26 8.19 5.77
C VAL A 47 -11.54 8.28 6.60
N LYS A 48 -12.53 7.47 6.25
CA LYS A 48 -13.81 7.40 6.96
C LYS A 48 -14.30 5.97 7.01
N LYS A 49 -14.57 5.47 8.22
CA LYS A 49 -14.97 4.07 8.45
C LYS A 49 -13.98 3.08 7.81
N ASN A 50 -12.68 3.35 7.94
CA ASN A 50 -11.58 2.52 7.45
C ASN A 50 -11.60 2.32 5.92
N LYS A 51 -12.06 3.34 5.21
CA LYS A 51 -12.03 3.42 3.75
C LYS A 51 -11.51 4.77 3.31
N LEU A 52 -10.79 4.77 2.20
CA LEU A 52 -10.39 5.99 1.54
C LEU A 52 -11.63 6.70 0.96
N ILE A 53 -11.72 8.00 1.18
CA ILE A 53 -12.77 8.88 0.66
C ILE A 53 -12.15 10.04 -0.11
N GLY A 54 -12.81 10.43 -1.20
CA GLY A 54 -12.42 11.53 -2.07
C GLY A 54 -12.67 12.88 -1.41
N GLU A 55 -12.35 13.94 -2.15
CA GLU A 55 -12.73 15.29 -1.76
C GLU A 55 -14.25 15.37 -1.50
N ASN A 56 -14.65 16.11 -0.48
CA ASN A 56 -16.04 16.33 -0.07
C ASN A 56 -16.81 15.06 0.35
N ASP A 57 -16.16 14.12 1.06
CA ASP A 57 -16.80 12.88 1.55
C ASP A 57 -17.34 11.95 0.44
N SER A 58 -16.90 12.16 -0.82
CA SER A 58 -17.36 11.36 -1.95
C SER A 58 -16.69 9.98 -1.97
N PRO A 59 -17.40 8.91 -2.39
CA PRO A 59 -16.74 7.63 -2.63
C PRO A 59 -15.65 7.75 -3.69
N ILE A 60 -14.47 7.21 -3.40
CA ILE A 60 -13.39 7.16 -4.39
C ILE A 60 -13.78 6.19 -5.50
N LYS A 61 -13.53 6.59 -6.74
CA LYS A 61 -13.56 5.69 -7.88
C LYS A 61 -12.24 4.92 -7.94
N THR A 62 -12.31 3.61 -7.83
CA THR A 62 -11.16 2.72 -8.02
C THR A 62 -11.30 1.97 -9.35
N PRO A 63 -10.19 1.70 -10.07
CA PRO A 63 -8.81 2.04 -9.72
C PRO A 63 -8.55 3.56 -9.80
N ILE A 64 -7.67 4.04 -8.91
CA ILE A 64 -7.12 5.40 -8.96
C ILE A 64 -6.03 5.40 -10.02
N GLU A 65 -6.04 6.41 -10.89
CA GLU A 65 -5.10 6.52 -11.98
C GLU A 65 -4.28 7.81 -11.87
N LEU A 66 -3.00 7.70 -12.21
CA LEU A 66 -2.06 8.81 -12.22
C LEU A 66 -1.17 8.71 -13.46
N SER A 67 -0.78 9.86 -14.01
CA SER A 67 0.23 9.91 -15.06
C SER A 67 1.62 9.76 -14.44
N LEU A 68 2.20 8.58 -14.53
CA LEU A 68 3.56 8.29 -14.07
C LEU A 68 4.51 8.24 -15.26
N ARG A 69 5.79 8.50 -15.02
CA ARG A 69 6.79 8.26 -16.07
C ARG A 69 7.01 6.75 -16.17
N ASN A 70 7.29 6.28 -17.38
CA ASN A 70 7.89 4.97 -17.60
C ASN A 70 9.43 5.07 -17.58
N ARG A 71 10.13 3.94 -17.74
CA ARG A 71 11.60 3.90 -17.73
C ARG A 71 12.28 4.76 -18.81
N MET A 72 11.56 5.08 -19.89
CA MET A 72 12.04 5.99 -20.94
C MET A 72 11.78 7.47 -20.62
N GLY A 73 11.23 7.76 -19.43
CA GLY A 73 10.86 9.11 -19.00
C GLY A 73 9.55 9.63 -19.62
N ILE A 74 8.81 8.80 -20.35
CA ILE A 74 7.57 9.19 -21.03
C ILE A 74 6.41 9.09 -20.03
N LEU A 75 5.60 10.14 -19.93
CA LEU A 75 4.39 10.12 -19.10
C LEU A 75 3.32 9.22 -19.71
N GLN A 76 2.81 8.30 -18.90
CA GLN A 76 1.75 7.38 -19.26
C GLN A 76 0.74 7.29 -18.12
N ARG A 77 -0.54 7.18 -18.47
CA ARG A 77 -1.61 6.95 -17.49
C ARG A 77 -1.51 5.51 -16.98
N SER A 78 -1.42 5.36 -15.67
CA SER A 78 -1.28 4.08 -14.98
C SER A 78 -2.30 3.96 -13.86
N GLU A 79 -2.87 2.76 -13.68
CA GLU A 79 -3.65 2.43 -12.48
C GLU A 79 -2.68 2.27 -11.32
N ILE A 80 -2.73 3.16 -10.33
CA ILE A 80 -1.76 3.20 -9.24
C ILE A 80 -2.28 2.60 -7.94
N VAL A 81 -3.60 2.62 -7.72
CA VAL A 81 -4.23 2.06 -6.52
C VAL A 81 -5.53 1.37 -6.90
N LYS A 82 -5.70 0.15 -6.41
CA LYS A 82 -6.92 -0.63 -6.62
C LYS A 82 -7.49 -1.12 -5.30
N GLU A 83 -8.81 -1.03 -5.13
CA GLU A 83 -9.51 -1.75 -4.05
C GLU A 83 -9.56 -3.25 -4.38
N LEU A 84 -9.12 -4.09 -3.45
CA LEU A 84 -9.06 -5.53 -3.68
C LEU A 84 -10.44 -6.16 -3.48
N PHE A 85 -11.02 -6.62 -4.59
CA PHE A 85 -12.37 -7.21 -4.59
C PHE A 85 -12.46 -8.41 -3.63
N TYR A 86 -13.56 -8.51 -2.88
CA TYR A 86 -13.79 -9.45 -1.78
C TYR A 86 -12.96 -9.25 -0.50
N HIS A 87 -12.09 -8.23 -0.45
CA HIS A 87 -11.37 -7.82 0.75
C HIS A 87 -11.91 -6.45 1.18
N LYS A 88 -12.36 -6.35 2.43
CA LYS A 88 -13.20 -5.23 2.89
C LYS A 88 -12.38 -3.97 3.13
N PHE A 89 -11.12 -4.12 3.52
CA PHE A 89 -10.26 -3.02 3.97
C PHE A 89 -9.01 -2.84 3.11
N SER A 90 -8.67 -3.86 2.32
CA SER A 90 -7.41 -3.91 1.59
C SER A 90 -7.44 -3.20 0.24
N TYR A 91 -6.39 -2.44 0.00
CA TYR A 91 -6.04 -1.79 -1.25
C TYR A 91 -4.68 -2.30 -1.72
N GLU A 92 -4.40 -2.12 -3.01
CA GLU A 92 -3.16 -2.52 -3.67
C GLU A 92 -2.57 -1.31 -4.39
N ILE A 93 -1.39 -0.86 -3.97
CA ILE A 93 -0.53 0.01 -4.76
C ILE A 93 0.05 -0.81 -5.91
N ARG A 94 0.07 -0.23 -7.10
CA ARG A 94 0.52 -0.83 -8.34
C ARG A 94 1.61 0.01 -8.96
N LEU A 95 2.81 -0.56 -9.06
CA LEU A 95 3.90 -0.03 -9.87
C LEU A 95 4.12 -1.07 -10.97
N ASP A 96 3.79 -0.69 -12.19
CA ASP A 96 3.85 -1.60 -13.34
C ASP A 96 5.03 -1.27 -14.24
N ASP A 97 5.78 -2.31 -14.57
CA ASP A 97 6.76 -2.32 -15.64
C ASP A 97 6.36 -3.38 -16.68
N THR A 98 7.12 -3.46 -17.78
CA THR A 98 6.78 -4.25 -18.97
C THR A 98 6.56 -5.73 -18.67
N TYR A 99 7.34 -6.29 -17.74
CA TYR A 99 7.30 -7.73 -17.39
C TYR A 99 7.09 -7.99 -15.90
N GLU A 100 7.25 -6.95 -15.07
CA GLU A 100 7.19 -7.06 -13.62
C GLU A 100 6.15 -6.08 -13.07
N HIS A 101 5.37 -6.59 -12.15
CA HIS A 101 4.22 -5.92 -11.57
C HIS A 101 4.42 -5.88 -10.07
N TYR A 102 5.01 -4.81 -9.58
CA TYR A 102 5.30 -4.64 -8.16
C TYR A 102 4.03 -4.21 -7.43
N ARG A 103 3.72 -4.91 -6.34
CA ARG A 103 2.49 -4.72 -5.57
C ARG A 103 2.82 -4.49 -4.12
N ILE A 104 2.15 -3.52 -3.53
CA ILE A 104 2.18 -3.26 -2.08
C ILE A 104 0.75 -3.23 -1.60
N VAL A 105 0.39 -4.16 -0.72
CA VAL A 105 -0.94 -4.22 -0.10
C VAL A 105 -0.96 -3.33 1.14
N PHE A 106 -2.05 -2.60 1.32
CA PHE A 106 -2.23 -1.70 2.44
C PHE A 106 -3.69 -1.62 2.86
N PHE A 107 -3.93 -1.10 4.05
CA PHE A 107 -5.27 -0.69 4.48
C PHE A 107 -5.20 0.71 5.10
N VAL A 108 -6.38 1.32 5.27
CA VAL A 108 -6.48 2.62 5.92
C VAL A 108 -7.40 2.55 7.13
N TYR A 109 -7.08 3.32 8.15
CA TYR A 109 -7.88 3.42 9.36
C TYR A 109 -7.70 4.81 9.98
N ASN A 110 -8.60 5.19 10.88
CA ASN A 110 -8.35 6.32 11.76
C ASN A 110 -7.87 5.76 13.09
N SER A 111 -6.69 6.18 13.54
CA SER A 111 -6.19 5.75 14.85
C SER A 111 -7.18 6.16 15.95
N ILE A 112 -7.37 5.29 16.93
CA ILE A 112 -8.32 5.51 18.02
C ILE A 112 -7.84 6.64 18.93
N GLU A 113 -6.53 6.80 19.09
CA GLU A 113 -5.93 7.76 20.03
C GLU A 113 -6.05 9.20 19.53
N ASP A 114 -5.70 9.46 18.27
CA ASP A 114 -5.60 10.83 17.74
C ASP A 114 -6.58 11.17 16.61
N ALA A 115 -7.44 10.22 16.22
CA ALA A 115 -8.34 10.32 15.06
C ALA A 115 -7.63 10.65 13.73
N THR A 116 -6.32 10.50 13.68
CA THR A 116 -5.50 10.74 12.49
C THR A 116 -5.77 9.64 11.47
N ALA A 117 -5.97 10.04 10.21
CA ALA A 117 -6.06 9.13 9.09
C ALA A 117 -4.68 8.51 8.82
N THR A 118 -4.62 7.19 8.81
CA THR A 118 -3.39 6.42 8.63
C THR A 118 -3.52 5.44 7.47
N THR A 119 -2.48 5.38 6.64
CA THR A 119 -2.21 4.32 5.67
C THR A 119 -1.20 3.35 6.28
N ALA A 120 -1.60 2.10 6.50
CA ALA A 120 -0.71 1.04 6.96
C ALA A 120 -0.29 0.16 5.79
N LEU A 121 0.98 0.27 5.40
CA LEU A 121 1.59 -0.59 4.38
C LEU A 121 1.92 -1.95 4.99
N THR A 122 1.43 -3.03 4.39
CA THR A 122 1.46 -4.37 5.00
C THR A 122 2.45 -5.31 4.33
N PHE A 123 2.18 -5.73 3.10
CA PHE A 123 2.98 -6.72 2.40
C PHE A 123 3.36 -6.25 0.99
N GLY A 124 4.55 -6.63 0.55
CA GLY A 124 5.06 -6.38 -0.79
C GLY A 124 5.31 -7.68 -1.56
N PHE A 125 5.19 -7.65 -2.89
CA PHE A 125 5.59 -8.74 -3.78
C PHE A 125 5.59 -8.32 -5.26
N THR A 126 6.41 -8.99 -6.07
CA THR A 126 6.43 -8.84 -7.53
C THR A 126 5.62 -9.93 -8.21
N LYS A 127 4.68 -9.58 -9.09
CA LYS A 127 4.10 -10.53 -10.05
C LYS A 127 4.89 -10.49 -11.35
N ASN A 128 5.18 -11.66 -11.90
CA ASN A 128 5.90 -11.82 -13.16
C ASN A 128 5.13 -12.72 -14.15
N GLY A 129 3.80 -12.80 -13.98
CA GLY A 129 2.93 -13.65 -14.79
C GLY A 129 2.88 -15.12 -14.37
N THR A 130 3.69 -15.56 -13.40
CA THR A 130 3.60 -16.93 -12.84
C THR A 130 2.58 -16.99 -11.70
N ILE A 131 1.82 -18.09 -11.60
CA ILE A 131 0.79 -18.28 -10.56
C ILE A 131 1.38 -18.13 -9.14
N ASN A 132 2.60 -18.64 -8.92
CA ASN A 132 3.26 -18.60 -7.61
C ASN A 132 3.74 -17.19 -7.21
N SER A 133 3.87 -16.27 -8.16
CA SER A 133 4.23 -14.87 -7.88
C SER A 133 3.04 -14.03 -7.44
N ASP A 134 1.80 -14.46 -7.74
CA ASP A 134 0.61 -13.72 -7.36
C ASP A 134 0.20 -14.04 -5.91
N LYS A 135 0.68 -13.22 -4.98
CA LYS A 135 0.34 -13.29 -3.56
C LYS A 135 -0.84 -12.40 -3.16
N THR A 136 -1.53 -11.73 -4.11
CA THR A 136 -2.53 -10.69 -3.80
C THR A 136 -3.61 -11.18 -2.83
N ARG A 137 -4.19 -12.38 -3.07
CA ARG A 137 -5.27 -12.89 -2.21
C ARG A 137 -4.79 -13.20 -0.80
N GLN A 138 -3.60 -13.78 -0.67
CA GLN A 138 -3.04 -14.13 0.64
C GLN A 138 -2.73 -12.85 1.42
N ALA A 139 -2.01 -11.92 0.80
CA ALA A 139 -1.69 -10.63 1.39
C ALA A 139 -2.95 -9.88 1.83
N ALA A 140 -3.96 -9.75 0.96
CA ALA A 140 -5.19 -9.05 1.29
C ALA A 140 -6.02 -9.71 2.39
N THR A 141 -5.98 -11.05 2.50
CA THR A 141 -6.65 -11.76 3.60
C THR A 141 -6.00 -11.42 4.93
N GLU A 142 -4.67 -11.49 4.98
CA GLU A 142 -3.92 -11.21 6.21
C GLU A 142 -4.00 -9.72 6.59
N SER A 143 -3.90 -8.81 5.61
CA SER A 143 -4.07 -7.37 5.83
C SER A 143 -5.47 -7.01 6.34
N ASP A 144 -6.53 -7.63 5.83
CA ASP A 144 -7.89 -7.44 6.34
C ASP A 144 -8.03 -7.90 7.80
N ASP A 145 -7.40 -9.02 8.17
CA ASP A 145 -7.45 -9.54 9.54
C ASP A 145 -6.65 -8.67 10.51
N ILE A 146 -5.49 -8.18 10.08
CA ILE A 146 -4.71 -7.17 10.81
C ILE A 146 -5.53 -5.90 10.98
N CYS A 147 -6.15 -5.38 9.92
CA CYS A 147 -6.97 -4.18 9.97
C CYS A 147 -8.09 -4.30 11.02
N LYS A 148 -8.79 -5.45 11.08
CA LYS A 148 -9.82 -5.69 12.12
C LYS A 148 -9.26 -5.58 13.54
N LYS A 149 -8.08 -6.14 13.79
CA LYS A 149 -7.41 -6.08 15.11
C LYS A 149 -6.97 -4.68 15.45
N VAL A 150 -6.33 -3.98 14.51
CA VAL A 150 -5.93 -2.58 14.66
C VAL A 150 -7.12 -1.70 14.97
N CYS A 151 -8.24 -1.86 14.25
CA CYS A 151 -9.47 -1.12 14.52
C CYS A 151 -10.15 -1.48 15.84
N ASN A 152 -9.75 -2.58 16.50
CA ASN A 152 -10.18 -2.97 17.84
C ASN A 152 -9.18 -2.52 18.94
N GLY A 153 -8.14 -1.74 18.59
CA GLY A 153 -7.17 -1.19 19.53
C GLY A 153 -5.86 -1.95 19.65
N GLU A 154 -5.62 -2.97 18.83
CA GLU A 154 -4.35 -3.71 18.83
C GLU A 154 -3.27 -3.07 17.94
N GLU A 155 -3.34 -1.77 17.66
CA GLU A 155 -2.43 -1.07 16.73
C GLU A 155 -0.94 -1.34 17.02
N ASN A 156 -0.53 -1.16 18.28
CA ASN A 156 0.87 -1.27 18.71
C ASN A 156 1.49 -2.67 18.54
N TYR A 157 0.68 -3.71 18.38
CA TYR A 157 1.18 -5.05 18.13
C TYR A 157 1.59 -5.24 16.67
N TRP A 158 0.90 -4.58 15.75
CA TRP A 158 1.04 -4.79 14.32
C TRP A 158 1.80 -3.66 13.63
N ILE A 159 1.49 -2.41 13.97
CA ILE A 159 1.85 -1.23 13.20
C ILE A 159 2.84 -0.35 13.98
N GLY A 160 3.94 0.03 13.32
CA GLY A 160 4.98 0.88 13.87
C GLY A 160 5.34 2.05 12.95
N GLU A 161 6.07 3.00 13.52
CA GLU A 161 6.75 4.08 12.79
C GLU A 161 8.21 3.67 12.57
N GLU A 162 8.54 3.25 11.35
CA GLU A 162 9.92 3.14 10.90
C GLU A 162 10.20 4.35 10.00
N LYS A 163 11.29 5.05 10.30
CA LYS A 163 11.66 6.26 9.58
C LYS A 163 12.25 5.87 8.23
N LEU A 164 11.54 6.24 7.16
CA LEU A 164 12.09 6.30 5.80
C LEU A 164 13.38 7.15 5.71
N ASN A 165 13.60 8.06 6.67
CA ASN A 165 14.73 8.99 6.71
C ASN A 165 16.10 8.35 7.02
N GLU A 166 16.20 7.02 7.16
CA GLU A 166 17.48 6.30 7.18
C GLU A 166 17.79 5.63 5.82
N ILE A 167 16.93 5.81 4.82
CA ILE A 167 17.00 5.19 3.49
C ILE A 167 17.19 6.26 2.37
N TYR A 168 17.09 7.56 2.70
CA TYR A 168 17.34 8.68 1.77
C TYR A 168 18.64 9.42 2.07
#